data_AF-A0A1F9NE02-F1
#
_entry.id   AF-A0A1F9NE02-F1
#
_cell.length_a   1.000
_cell.length_b   1.000
_cell.length_c   1.000
_cell.angle_alpha   90.00
_cell.angle_beta   90.00
_cell.angle_gamma   90.00
#
_symmetry.space_group_name_H-M   'P 1'
#
loop_
_entity.id
_entity.type
_entity.pdbx_description
1 polymer ?
#
loop_
_entity_poly.entity_id
_entity_poly.type
_entity_poly.pdbx_seq_one_letter_code
_entity_poly.pdbx_strand_id
1 'polypeptide(L)' 'MARLVQEAITGFEDKIVYTKVITRTLDGANRHKELIRQNQGLLPVPSIIINGRLAFKTIPGKEDLVAVLHTLMDKQK' A
#
# COMPACT_ATOMS: atom_id res chain seq x y z
N MET A 1 -10.79 -1.64 2.04
CA MET A 1 -9.31 -1.58 2.06
C MET A 1 -8.76 -0.29 2.68
N ALA A 2 -9.22 0.92 2.31
CA ALA A 2 -8.67 2.18 2.89
C ALA A 2 -8.74 2.26 4.42
N ARG A 3 -9.89 1.95 5.03
CA ARG A 3 -10.06 1.90 6.50
C ARG A 3 -9.11 0.89 7.17
N LEU A 4 -8.97 -0.30 6.57
CA LEU A 4 -8.05 -1.34 7.07
C LEU A 4 -6.61 -0.83 7.10
N VAL A 5 -6.16 -0.13 6.05
CA VAL A 5 -4.82 0.46 6.03
C VAL A 5 -4.68 1.52 7.12
N GLN A 6 -5.67 2.41 7.28
CA GLN A 6 -5.64 3.43 8.33
C GLN A 6 -5.54 2.81 9.73
N GLU A 7 -6.32 1.77 10.01
CA GLU A 7 -6.26 1.06 11.30
C GLU A 7 -4.93 0.31 11.50
N ALA A 8 -4.33 -0.22 10.43
CA ALA A 8 -3.08 -0.97 10.51
C ALA A 8 -1.83 -0.09 10.64
N ILE A 9 -1.86 1.14 10.13
CA ILE A 9 -0.74 2.09 10.26
C ILE A 9 -0.78 2.88 11.57
N THR A 10 -1.86 2.75 12.35
CA THR A 10 -1.94 3.34 13.69
C THR A 10 -0.80 2.80 14.55
N GLY A 11 0.01 3.67 15.14
CA GLY A 11 1.22 3.31 15.89
C GLY A 11 2.51 3.24 15.06
N PHE A 12 2.44 3.58 13.76
CA PHE A 12 3.57 3.65 12.84
C PHE A 12 3.70 5.03 12.15
N GLU A 13 2.99 6.04 12.66
CA GLU A 13 2.85 7.35 12.02
C GLU A 13 4.19 8.09 11.87
N ASP A 14 5.15 7.81 12.74
CA ASP A 14 6.52 8.34 12.71
C ASP A 14 7.41 7.67 11.65
N LYS A 15 6.99 6.51 11.12
CA LYS A 15 7.80 5.66 10.23
C LYS A 15 7.19 5.45 8.85
N ILE A 16 5.90 5.76 8.67
CA ILE A 16 5.18 5.50 7.41
C ILE A 16 4.65 6.80 6.83
N VAL A 17 5.08 7.08 5.60
CA VAL A 17 4.38 8.06 4.74
C VAL A 17 3.26 7.35 4.00
N TYR A 18 2.02 7.67 4.36
CA TYR A 18 0.83 7.12 3.74
C TYR A 18 0.23 8.09 2.71
N THR A 19 -0.19 7.56 1.55
CA THR A 19 -0.92 8.33 0.53
C THR A 19 -2.03 7.49 -0.07
N LYS A 20 -3.24 8.05 -0.13
CA LYS A 20 -4.39 7.40 -0.76
C LYS A 20 -4.49 7.81 -2.23
N VAL A 21 -4.30 6.85 -3.13
CA VAL A 21 -4.49 7.03 -4.57
C VAL A 21 -5.94 6.77 -4.95
N ILE A 22 -6.63 7.77 -5.50
CA ILE A 22 -8.04 7.67 -5.89
C ILE A 22 -8.15 7.66 -7.43
N THR A 23 -8.33 6.48 -8.02
CA THR A 23 -8.27 6.27 -9.49
C THR A 23 -9.36 7.00 -10.29
N ARG A 24 -10.45 7.44 -9.65
CA ARG A 24 -11.48 8.29 -10.28
C ARG A 24 -11.05 9.75 -10.49
N THR A 25 -9.93 10.16 -9.93
CA THR A 25 -9.34 11.50 -10.15
C THR A 25 -8.27 11.43 -11.21
N LEU A 26 -8.04 12.51 -11.96
CA LEU A 26 -7.00 12.55 -12.99
C LEU A 26 -5.61 12.24 -12.41
N ASP A 27 -5.26 12.87 -11.30
CA ASP A 27 -3.98 12.65 -10.62
C ASP A 27 -3.84 11.21 -10.12
N GLY A 28 -4.89 10.67 -9.52
CA GLY A 28 -4.89 9.28 -9.06
C GLY A 28 -4.82 8.27 -10.21
N ALA A 29 -5.46 8.55 -11.35
CA ALA A 29 -5.35 7.74 -12.56
C ALA A 29 -3.94 7.77 -13.14
N ASN A 30 -3.31 8.95 -13.21
CA ASN A 30 -1.91 9.09 -13.65
C ASN A 30 -0.96 8.33 -12.72
N ARG A 31 -1.13 8.49 -11.40
CA ARG A 31 -0.33 7.76 -10.42
C ARG A 31 -0.51 6.24 -10.51
N HIS A 32 -1.74 5.76 -10.71
CA HIS A 32 -2.01 4.33 -10.91
C HIS A 32 -1.34 3.77 -12.17
N LYS A 33 -1.36 4.52 -13.28
CA LYS A 33 -0.63 4.14 -14.52
C LYS A 33 0.88 4.05 -14.32
N GLU A 34 1.48 4.92 -13.52
CA GLU A 34 2.91 4.83 -13.15
C GLU A 34 3.18 3.57 -12.33
N LEU A 35 2.34 3.29 -11.34
CA LEU A 35 2.49 2.11 -10.48
C LEU A 35 2.33 0.80 -11.26
N ILE A 36 1.42 0.73 -12.23
CA ILE A 36 1.31 -0.41 -13.16
C ILE A 36 2.61 -0.64 -13.93
N ARG A 37 3.22 0.43 -14.47
CA ARG A 37 4.49 0.35 -15.20
C ARG A 37 5.62 -0.18 -14.32
N GLN A 38 5.67 0.23 -13.06
CA GLN A 38 6.66 -0.25 -12.08
C GLN A 38 6.43 -1.71 -11.65
N ASN A 39 5.18 -2.19 -11.70
CA ASN A 39 4.79 -3.53 -11.22
C ASN A 39 4.49 -4.53 -12.35
N GLN A 40 4.98 -4.28 -13.56
CA GLN A 40 4.88 -5.20 -14.71
C GLN A 40 3.43 -5.60 -15.09
N GLY A 41 2.50 -4.64 -15.06
CA GLY A 41 1.31 -4.69 -15.91
C GLY A 41 -0.03 -4.90 -15.22
N LEU A 42 -0.11 -5.53 -14.05
CA LEU A 42 -1.38 -5.73 -13.37
C LEU A 42 -1.36 -5.24 -11.92
N LEU A 43 -2.16 -4.21 -11.66
CA LEU A 43 -2.39 -3.68 -10.32
C LEU A 43 -3.89 -3.63 -10.02
N PRO A 44 -4.42 -4.56 -9.19
CA PRO A 44 -5.85 -4.60 -8.90
C PRO A 44 -6.32 -3.33 -8.20
N VAL A 45 -7.60 -2.99 -8.32
CA VAL A 45 -8.24 -1.92 -7.57
C VAL A 45 -9.34 -2.55 -6.70
N PRO A 46 -9.27 -2.46 -5.36
CA PRO A 46 -8.22 -1.80 -4.58
C PRO A 46 -6.93 -2.64 -4.47
N SER A 47 -5.79 -1.96 -4.24
CA SER A 47 -4.49 -2.58 -3.96
C SER A 47 -3.73 -1.81 -2.86
N ILE A 48 -2.78 -2.50 -2.22
CA ILE A 48 -1.83 -1.92 -1.26
C ILE A 48 -0.43 -2.01 -1.86
N ILE A 49 0.23 -0.87 -1.98
CA ILE A 49 1.60 -0.75 -2.47
C ILE A 49 2.49 -0.33 -1.31
N ILE A 50 3.55 -1.08 -1.06
CA ILE A 50 4.55 -0.75 -0.05
C ILE A 50 5.89 -0.66 -0.76
N ASN A 51 6.60 0.46 -0.58
CA ASN A 51 7.89 0.73 -1.22
C ASN A 51 7.88 0.48 -2.75
N GLY A 52 6.81 0.93 -3.41
CA GLY A 52 6.64 0.83 -4.87
C GLY A 52 6.20 -0.56 -5.39
N ARG A 53 6.03 -1.55 -4.52
CA ARG A 53 5.67 -2.93 -4.92
C ARG A 53 4.30 -3.35 -4.39
N LEU A 54 3.56 -4.14 -5.18
CA LEU A 54 2.31 -4.77 -4.75
C LEU A 54 2.57 -5.67 -3.55
N ALA A 55 1.99 -5.33 -2.40
CA ALA A 55 2.21 -6.06 -1.16
C ALA A 55 1.31 -7.31 -1.06
N PHE A 56 0.10 -7.26 -1.61
CA PHE A 56 -0.88 -8.35 -1.51
C PHE A 56 -1.61 -8.56 -2.83
N LYS A 57 -1.79 -9.83 -3.21
CA LYS A 57 -2.59 -10.22 -4.40
C LYS A 57 -4.09 -10.22 -4.12
N THR A 58 -4.49 -10.35 -2.86
CA THR A 58 -5.86 -10.36 -2.37
C THR A 58 -6.01 -9.34 -1.24
N ILE A 59 -7.24 -9.11 -0.76
CA ILE A 59 -7.48 -8.23 0.38
C ILE A 59 -6.93 -8.92 1.65
N PRO A 60 -5.91 -8.37 2.33
CA PRO A 60 -5.39 -8.97 3.56
C PRO A 60 -6.30 -8.67 4.75
N GLY A 61 -6.10 -9.39 5.86
CA GLY A 61 -6.56 -8.97 7.18
C GLY A 61 -5.74 -7.79 7.72
N LYS A 62 -6.24 -7.14 8.77
CA LYS A 62 -5.51 -6.05 9.45
C LYS A 62 -4.20 -6.56 10.06
N GLU A 63 -4.25 -7.69 10.76
CA GLU A 63 -3.08 -8.28 11.43
C GLU A 63 -2.00 -8.74 10.42
N ASP A 64 -2.40 -9.25 9.25
CA ASP A 64 -1.46 -9.61 8.18
C ASP A 64 -0.67 -8.40 7.69
N LEU A 65 -1.36 -7.26 7.51
CA LEU A 65 -0.73 -6.01 7.11
C LEU A 65 0.23 -5.50 8.19
N VAL A 66 -0.18 -5.54 9.47
CA VAL A 66 0.67 -5.14 10.61
C VAL A 66 1.94 -5.98 10.68
N ALA A 67 1.82 -7.31 10.53
CA ALA A 67 2.98 -8.21 10.53
C ALA A 67 3.98 -7.91 9.40
N VAL A 68 3.48 -7.59 8.20
CA VAL A 68 4.32 -7.15 7.08
C VAL A 68 5.03 -5.83 7.39
N LEU A 69 4.32 -4.84 7.98
CA LEU A 69 4.91 -3.56 8.36
C LEU A 69 6.04 -3.74 9.40
N HIS A 70 5.82 -4.54 10.44
CA HIS A 70 6.86 -4.87 11.43
C HIS A 70 8.09 -5.51 10.78
N THR A 71 7.88 -6.54 9.95
CA THR A 71 8.96 -7.24 9.25
C THR A 71 9.81 -6.28 8.38
N LEU A 72 9.17 -5.30 7.74
CA LEU A 72 9.87 -4.31 6.92
C LEU A 72 10.64 -3.28 7.74
N MET A 73 10.19 -2.96 8.96
CA MET A 73 10.89 -2.05 9.87
C MET A 73 12.08 -2.71 10.56
N ASP A 74 11.96 -3.99 10.91
CA ASP A 74 13.05 -4.73 11.54
C ASP A 74 14.21 -4.98 10.57
N LYS A 75 13.92 -5.10 9.27
CA LYS A 75 14.94 -5.23 8.21
C LYS A 75 15.67 -3.93 7.85
N GLN A 76 15.28 -2.79 8.43
CA GLN A 76 15.93 -1.48 8.23
C GLN A 76 16.92 -1.11 9.35
N LYS A 77 17.08 -1.96 10.36
CA LYS A 77 18.12 -1.87 11.39
C LYS A 77 19.35 -2.66 10.98
#